data_AF-A0A543D9K6-F1
#
_entry.id   AF-A0A543D9K6-F1
#
_cell.length_a   1.000
_cell.length_b   1.000
_cell.length_c   1.000
_cell.angle_alpha   90.00
_cell.angle_beta   90.00
_cell.angle_gamma   90.00
#
_symmetry.space_group_name_H-M   'P 1'
#
loop_
_entity.id
_entity.type
_entity.pdbx_description
1 polymer ?
#
loop_
_entity_poly.entity_id
_entity_poly.type
_entity_poly.pdbx_seq_one_letter_code
_entity_poly.pdbx_strand_id
1 'polypeptide(L)'
;MSDPAGAVRRYLGSRKNIAGMTGALAGVGLHVAGVVGDVWPVVAVGLYGVGALVGPADPVPEPAAEPRLTDVLRGEADALLDRAAARDRELPVGALTLVRRIVRTVRLVLDRLDEVADREVDRIAAPERLARAAEIVRVDVPACLDTYLGRAPSTPAEHAARELRTQLELVVAGADGLAAQVPDVHAQRAEDLTREMRRRHEG
;
A
#
# COMPACT_ATOMS: atom_id res chain seq x y z
N MET A 1 -27.77 28.82 -19.92
CA MET A 1 -27.07 28.79 -21.23
C MET A 1 -25.58 28.70 -20.97
N SER A 2 -25.10 27.54 -20.49
CA SER A 2 -23.71 27.39 -20.06
C SER A 2 -22.80 27.19 -21.26
N ASP A 3 -21.77 28.03 -21.31
CA ASP A 3 -20.88 28.24 -22.44
C ASP A 3 -20.01 26.99 -22.71
N PRO A 4 -20.20 26.28 -23.85
CA PRO A 4 -19.56 24.99 -24.11
C PRO A 4 -18.03 25.09 -24.20
N ALA A 5 -17.49 26.28 -24.51
CA ALA A 5 -16.05 26.54 -24.55
C ALA A 5 -15.38 26.44 -23.16
N GLY A 6 -16.10 26.72 -22.07
CA GLY A 6 -15.59 26.62 -20.70
C GLY A 6 -15.48 25.18 -20.20
N ALA A 7 -16.43 24.33 -20.59
CA ALA A 7 -16.43 22.90 -20.27
C ALA A 7 -15.30 22.16 -21.01
N VAL A 8 -15.07 22.50 -22.28
CA VAL A 8 -13.98 21.93 -23.09
C VAL A 8 -12.61 22.37 -22.56
N ARG A 9 -12.44 23.63 -22.12
CA ARG A 9 -11.15 24.09 -21.53
C ARG A 9 -10.87 23.43 -20.18
N ARG A 10 -11.90 23.10 -19.39
CA ARG A 10 -11.79 22.36 -18.13
C ARG A 10 -11.57 20.85 -18.35
N TYR A 11 -12.04 20.32 -19.48
CA TYR A 11 -11.75 18.95 -19.93
C TYR A 11 -10.30 18.81 -20.43
N LEU A 12 -9.78 19.82 -21.15
CA LEU A 12 -8.41 19.83 -21.66
C LEU A 12 -7.34 20.16 -20.60
N GLY A 13 -7.71 20.87 -19.52
CA GLY A 13 -6.81 21.18 -18.40
C GLY A 13 -6.80 20.13 -17.27
N SER A 14 -7.58 19.04 -17.39
CA SER A 14 -7.66 18.00 -16.37
C SER A 14 -6.51 17.01 -16.54
N ARG A 15 -5.80 16.70 -15.43
CA ARG A 15 -4.73 15.69 -15.32
C ARG A 15 -5.09 14.32 -15.92
N LYS A 16 -6.40 14.06 -16.13
CA LYS A 16 -6.98 12.89 -16.80
C LYS A 16 -6.65 12.80 -18.30
N ASN A 17 -6.45 13.92 -19.00
CA ASN A 17 -6.11 13.92 -20.43
C ASN A 17 -4.61 13.68 -20.66
N ILE A 18 -3.76 14.11 -19.71
CA ILE A 18 -2.31 13.87 -19.75
C ILE A 18 -2.02 12.38 -19.53
N ALA A 19 -2.66 11.73 -18.55
CA ALA A 19 -2.50 10.30 -18.30
C ALA A 19 -3.01 9.42 -19.46
N GLY A 20 -4.14 9.77 -20.07
CA GLY A 20 -4.65 9.10 -21.27
C GLY A 20 -3.74 9.28 -22.49
N MET A 21 -3.13 10.45 -22.64
CA MET A 21 -2.22 10.75 -23.76
C MET A 21 -0.83 10.11 -23.58
N THR A 22 -0.34 9.93 -22.33
CA THR A 22 0.88 9.15 -22.05
C THR A 22 0.70 7.66 -22.34
N GLY A 23 -0.47 7.10 -22.02
CA GLY A 23 -0.82 5.71 -22.39
C GLY A 23 -0.94 5.52 -23.91
N ALA A 24 -1.55 6.47 -24.62
CA ALA A 24 -1.62 6.45 -26.08
C ALA A 24 -0.25 6.61 -26.77
N LEU A 25 0.61 7.50 -26.24
CA LEU A 25 1.99 7.68 -26.73
C LEU A 25 2.87 6.46 -26.48
N ALA A 26 2.69 5.75 -25.36
CA ALA A 26 3.38 4.48 -25.09
C ALA A 26 2.94 3.37 -26.05
N GLY A 27 1.64 3.29 -26.37
CA GLY A 27 1.10 2.37 -27.37
C GLY A 27 1.60 2.64 -28.79
N VAL A 28 1.71 3.91 -29.19
CA VAL A 28 2.26 4.31 -30.51
C VAL A 28 3.78 4.09 -30.57
N GLY A 29 4.52 4.36 -29.49
CA GLY A 29 5.96 4.10 -29.40
C GLY A 29 6.31 2.61 -29.52
N LEU A 30 5.47 1.74 -28.98
CA LEU A 30 5.61 0.28 -29.10
C LEU A 30 5.27 -0.21 -30.52
N HIS A 31 4.33 0.45 -31.21
CA HIS A 31 3.95 0.13 -32.60
C HIS A 31 5.04 0.50 -33.61
N VAL A 32 5.75 1.61 -33.40
CA VAL A 32 6.85 2.06 -34.28
C VAL A 32 8.13 1.23 -34.08
N ALA A 33 8.31 0.59 -32.92
CA ALA A 33 9.51 -0.19 -32.59
C ALA A 33 9.65 -1.51 -33.38
N GLY A 34 8.62 -1.96 -34.11
CA GLY A 34 8.73 -3.06 -35.07
C GLY A 34 9.10 -4.43 -34.48
N VAL A 35 8.93 -4.62 -33.16
CA VAL A 35 9.26 -5.87 -32.47
C VAL A 35 7.97 -6.64 -32.22
N VAL A 36 7.85 -7.82 -32.85
CA VAL A 36 6.85 -8.90 -32.64
C VAL A 36 5.72 -8.97 -33.69
N GLY A 37 5.72 -10.07 -34.47
CA GLY A 37 4.70 -10.45 -35.47
C GLY A 37 3.41 -11.06 -34.88
N ASP A 38 2.92 -12.17 -35.48
CA ASP A 38 1.57 -12.80 -35.37
C ASP A 38 0.95 -13.08 -33.98
N VAL A 39 1.59 -12.70 -32.88
CA VAL A 39 1.10 -12.90 -31.49
C VAL A 39 0.35 -11.70 -30.91
N TRP A 40 0.24 -10.60 -31.67
CA TRP A 40 -0.52 -9.39 -31.33
C TRP A 40 -1.95 -9.63 -30.79
N PRO A 41 -2.77 -10.57 -31.32
CA PRO A 41 -4.13 -10.77 -30.81
C PRO A 41 -4.16 -11.27 -29.36
N VAL A 42 -3.18 -12.08 -28.95
CA VAL A 42 -3.08 -12.63 -27.58
C VAL A 42 -2.67 -11.53 -26.59
N VAL A 43 -1.77 -10.65 -27.03
CA VAL A 43 -1.37 -9.47 -26.26
C VAL A 43 -2.52 -8.46 -26.14
N ALA A 44 -3.29 -8.26 -27.22
CA ALA A 44 -4.46 -7.41 -27.22
C ALA A 44 -5.58 -7.94 -26.30
N VAL A 45 -5.84 -9.25 -26.29
CA VAL A 45 -6.79 -9.87 -25.35
C VAL A 45 -6.28 -9.81 -23.91
N GLY A 46 -4.97 -10.00 -23.68
CA GLY A 46 -4.36 -9.86 -22.36
C GLY A 46 -4.45 -8.42 -21.82
N LEU A 47 -4.11 -7.42 -22.65
CA LEU A 47 -4.24 -6.01 -22.30
C LEU A 47 -5.70 -5.55 -22.19
N TYR A 48 -6.61 -6.10 -23.01
CA TYR A 48 -8.04 -5.84 -22.88
C TYR A 48 -8.59 -6.47 -21.59
N GLY A 49 -8.12 -7.65 -21.18
CA GLY A 49 -8.47 -8.27 -19.90
C GLY A 49 -7.97 -7.47 -18.69
N VAL A 50 -6.73 -6.95 -18.76
CA VAL A 50 -6.17 -6.07 -17.72
C VAL A 50 -6.85 -4.69 -17.72
N GLY A 51 -7.19 -4.16 -18.90
CA GLY A 51 -7.89 -2.89 -19.06
C GLY A 51 -9.36 -2.95 -18.67
N ALA A 52 -10.05 -4.07 -18.90
CA ALA A 52 -11.44 -4.28 -18.50
C ALA A 52 -11.59 -4.48 -16.99
N LEU A 53 -10.56 -4.96 -16.30
CA LEU A 53 -10.48 -4.98 -14.83
C LEU A 53 -10.20 -3.59 -14.22
N VAL A 54 -9.80 -2.61 -15.03
CA VAL A 54 -9.53 -1.22 -14.64
C VAL A 54 -10.53 -0.24 -15.30
N GLY A 55 -11.48 -0.74 -16.09
CA GLY A 55 -12.51 0.03 -16.78
C GLY A 55 -13.83 0.09 -16.01
N PRO A 56 -14.59 1.20 -16.09
CA PRO A 56 -15.67 1.49 -15.14
C PRO A 56 -16.92 0.64 -15.42
N ALA A 57 -17.54 0.13 -14.36
CA ALA A 57 -18.88 -0.43 -14.40
C ALA A 57 -19.93 0.70 -14.59
N ASP A 58 -20.91 0.46 -15.46
CA ASP A 58 -22.05 1.33 -15.76
C ASP A 58 -23.01 1.51 -14.54
N PRO A 59 -23.92 2.51 -14.55
CA PRO A 59 -24.22 3.33 -13.38
C PRO A 59 -25.42 2.88 -12.51
N VAL A 60 -25.44 3.42 -11.27
CA VAL A 60 -26.53 3.51 -10.27
C VAL A 60 -26.60 2.32 -9.30
N PRO A 61 -26.77 2.48 -7.95
CA PRO A 61 -27.16 3.62 -7.11
C PRO A 61 -26.01 4.17 -6.24
N GLU A 62 -26.25 5.24 -5.47
CA GLU A 62 -25.23 6.01 -4.71
C GLU A 62 -24.07 5.14 -4.19
N PRO A 63 -22.82 5.44 -4.56
CA PRO A 63 -21.72 4.57 -4.20
C PRO A 63 -21.57 4.61 -2.68
N ALA A 64 -21.77 3.46 -2.05
CA ALA A 64 -21.06 3.14 -0.82
C ALA A 64 -19.63 3.59 -1.05
N ALA A 65 -19.12 4.48 -0.18
CA ALA A 65 -17.80 5.09 -0.36
C ALA A 65 -16.81 3.99 -0.77
N GLU A 66 -16.18 4.16 -1.95
CA GLU A 66 -15.21 3.20 -2.44
C GLU A 66 -14.19 2.94 -1.30
N PRO A 67 -13.96 1.67 -0.92
CA PRO A 67 -13.12 1.37 0.23
C PRO A 67 -11.76 2.01 0.03
N ARG A 68 -11.28 2.74 1.04
CA ARG A 68 -9.98 3.38 0.95
C ARG A 68 -8.91 2.30 0.84
N LEU A 69 -7.82 2.61 0.16
CA LEU A 69 -6.73 1.65 0.00
C LEU A 69 -6.13 1.22 1.36
N THR A 70 -6.20 2.10 2.37
CA THR A 70 -5.87 1.80 3.77
C THR A 70 -6.81 0.76 4.38
N ASP A 71 -8.11 0.80 4.06
CA ASP A 71 -9.09 -0.20 4.53
C ASP A 71 -8.81 -1.58 3.95
N VAL A 72 -8.52 -1.64 2.64
CA VAL A 72 -8.13 -2.89 1.97
C VAL A 72 -6.87 -3.46 2.61
N LEU A 73 -5.86 -2.63 2.83
CA LEU A 73 -4.60 -3.08 3.40
C LEU A 73 -4.73 -3.50 4.88
N ARG A 74 -5.62 -2.87 5.65
CA ARG A 74 -5.96 -3.35 7.01
C ARG A 74 -6.56 -4.76 6.93
N GLY A 75 -7.52 -4.99 6.04
CA GLY A 75 -8.10 -6.33 5.84
C GLY A 75 -7.06 -7.38 5.43
N GLU A 76 -6.10 -7.02 4.58
CA GLU A 76 -5.01 -7.92 4.19
C GLU A 76 -4.04 -8.22 5.33
N ALA A 77 -3.72 -7.23 6.17
CA ALA A 77 -2.88 -7.42 7.35
C ALA A 77 -3.57 -8.35 8.38
N ASP A 78 -4.90 -8.25 8.50
CA ASP A 78 -5.71 -9.11 9.35
C ASP A 78 -5.72 -10.55 8.82
N ALA A 79 -5.98 -10.72 7.52
CA ALA A 79 -5.93 -12.02 6.86
C ALA A 79 -4.53 -12.66 6.92
N LEU A 80 -3.47 -11.87 6.86
CA LEU A 80 -2.10 -12.35 7.08
C LEU A 80 -1.91 -12.88 8.51
N LEU A 81 -2.37 -12.12 9.51
CA LEU A 81 -2.27 -12.54 10.90
C LEU A 81 -3.07 -13.82 11.17
N ASP A 82 -4.29 -13.91 10.62
CA ASP A 82 -5.14 -15.08 10.76
C ASP A 82 -4.52 -16.33 10.12
N ARG A 83 -3.93 -16.18 8.93
CA ARG A 83 -3.17 -17.26 8.27
C ARG A 83 -1.98 -17.72 9.11
N ALA A 84 -1.21 -16.78 9.67
CA ALA A 84 -0.09 -17.10 10.54
C ALA A 84 -0.56 -17.80 11.83
N ALA A 85 -1.66 -17.34 12.43
CA ALA A 85 -2.24 -17.93 13.63
C ALA A 85 -2.79 -19.35 13.37
N ALA A 86 -3.39 -19.59 12.20
CA ALA A 86 -3.85 -20.92 11.80
C ALA A 86 -2.69 -21.94 11.68
N ARG A 87 -1.46 -21.46 11.47
CA ARG A 87 -0.24 -22.27 11.36
C ARG A 87 0.69 -22.17 12.57
N ASP A 88 0.22 -21.61 13.69
CA ASP A 88 1.04 -21.36 14.88
C ASP A 88 1.81 -22.60 15.37
N ARG A 89 1.20 -23.79 15.27
CA ARG A 89 1.83 -25.06 15.67
C ARG A 89 3.03 -25.46 14.81
N GLU A 90 3.09 -24.99 13.57
CA GLU A 90 4.18 -25.26 12.62
C GLU A 90 5.28 -24.19 12.73
N LEU A 91 4.95 -23.02 13.28
CA LEU A 91 5.86 -21.90 13.43
C LEU A 91 6.78 -22.06 14.65
N PRO A 92 8.00 -21.50 14.60
CA PRO A 92 8.86 -21.44 15.77
C PRO A 92 8.24 -20.62 16.89
N VAL A 93 8.61 -20.97 18.13
CA VAL A 93 8.22 -20.21 19.32
C VAL A 93 8.60 -18.74 19.14
N GLY A 94 7.61 -17.85 19.31
CA GLY A 94 7.79 -16.40 19.21
C GLY A 94 7.55 -15.80 17.82
N ALA A 95 7.55 -16.58 16.75
CA ALA A 95 7.34 -16.06 15.39
C ALA A 95 5.97 -15.36 15.23
N LEU A 96 4.89 -15.98 15.72
CA LEU A 96 3.56 -15.37 15.69
C LEU A 96 3.50 -14.06 16.51
N THR A 97 4.30 -13.95 17.58
CA THR A 97 4.37 -12.71 18.37
C THR A 97 5.00 -11.58 17.58
N LEU A 98 6.06 -11.86 16.79
CA LEU A 98 6.66 -10.88 15.89
C LEU A 98 5.70 -10.47 14.78
N VAL A 99 5.00 -11.42 14.15
CA VAL A 99 3.97 -11.12 13.13
C VAL A 99 2.85 -10.24 13.70
N ARG A 100 2.34 -10.54 14.89
CA ARG A 100 1.35 -9.70 15.59
C ARG A 100 1.86 -8.28 15.82
N ARG A 101 3.14 -8.12 16.19
CA ARG A 101 3.76 -6.81 16.37
C ARG A 101 3.81 -6.04 15.05
N ILE A 102 4.27 -6.67 13.97
CA ILE A 102 4.33 -6.07 12.64
C ILE A 102 2.94 -5.59 12.20
N VAL A 103 1.94 -6.46 12.27
CA VAL A 103 0.56 -6.13 11.87
C VAL A 103 0.00 -4.99 12.71
N ARG A 104 0.25 -4.98 14.03
CA ARG A 104 -0.16 -3.87 14.90
C ARG A 104 0.50 -2.55 14.49
N THR A 105 1.81 -2.55 14.24
CA THR A 105 2.54 -1.35 13.82
C THR A 105 2.04 -0.85 12.47
N VAL A 106 1.81 -1.75 11.50
CA VAL A 106 1.26 -1.40 10.19
C VAL A 106 -0.15 -0.81 10.31
N ARG A 107 -1.06 -1.39 11.10
CA ARG A 107 -2.39 -0.82 11.33
C ARG A 107 -2.31 0.60 11.88
N LEU A 108 -1.46 0.82 12.88
CA LEU A 108 -1.23 2.14 13.45
C LEU A 108 -0.69 3.14 12.42
N VAL A 109 0.19 2.72 11.51
CA VAL A 109 0.63 3.56 10.39
C VAL A 109 -0.54 3.91 9.48
N LEU A 110 -1.38 2.94 9.12
CA LEU A 110 -2.51 3.15 8.23
C LEU A 110 -3.56 4.09 8.83
N ASP A 111 -3.85 3.95 10.12
CA ASP A 111 -4.76 4.83 10.85
C ASP A 111 -4.26 6.28 10.82
N ARG A 112 -2.96 6.49 11.08
CA ARG A 112 -2.35 7.82 10.98
C ARG A 112 -2.33 8.36 9.56
N LEU A 113 -2.12 7.53 8.55
CA LEU A 113 -2.16 7.96 7.15
C LEU A 113 -3.57 8.41 6.75
N ASP A 114 -4.62 7.78 7.26
CA ASP A 114 -6.00 8.22 7.05
C ASP A 114 -6.29 9.59 7.68
N GLU A 115 -5.74 9.85 8.88
CA GLU A 115 -5.87 11.15 9.54
C GLU A 115 -5.10 12.28 8.83
N VAL A 116 -3.98 11.92 8.19
CA VAL A 116 -3.05 12.86 7.55
C VAL A 116 -3.44 13.16 6.10
N ALA A 117 -4.16 12.27 5.41
CA ALA A 117 -4.62 12.45 4.03
C ALA A 117 -5.49 13.73 3.84
N ASP A 118 -6.09 14.23 4.92
CA ASP A 118 -6.87 15.47 4.96
C ASP A 118 -5.99 16.76 4.96
N ARG A 119 -4.65 16.65 5.07
CA ARG A 119 -3.71 17.79 5.06
C ARG A 119 -2.87 17.86 3.80
N GLU A 120 -2.75 19.05 3.25
CA GLU A 120 -2.21 19.31 1.91
C GLU A 120 -0.70 19.06 1.77
N VAL A 121 0.07 19.21 2.85
CA VAL A 121 1.54 19.06 2.86
C VAL A 121 1.98 17.59 2.83
N ASP A 122 1.18 16.68 3.37
CA ASP A 122 1.55 15.26 3.51
C ASP A 122 1.09 14.37 2.35
N ARG A 123 0.32 14.93 1.40
CA ARG A 123 -0.20 14.22 0.23
C ARG A 123 0.92 13.69 -0.69
N ILE A 124 2.11 14.29 -0.64
CA ILE A 124 3.23 13.92 -1.50
C ILE A 124 3.93 12.64 -1.00
N ALA A 125 4.07 12.46 0.31
CA ALA A 125 4.79 11.31 0.90
C ALA A 125 3.86 10.16 1.36
N ALA A 126 2.54 10.39 1.38
CA ALA A 126 1.56 9.37 1.75
C ALA A 126 1.57 8.14 0.81
N PRO A 127 1.69 8.27 -0.53
CA PRO A 127 1.72 7.13 -1.44
C PRO A 127 2.89 6.17 -1.19
N GLU A 128 4.09 6.69 -0.96
CA GLU A 128 5.30 5.90 -0.73
C GLU A 128 5.21 5.13 0.59
N ARG A 129 4.67 5.79 1.64
CA ARG A 129 4.47 5.18 2.96
C ARG A 129 3.42 4.07 2.91
N LEU A 130 2.36 4.27 2.13
CA LEU A 130 1.35 3.25 1.88
C LEU A 130 1.92 2.09 1.05
N ALA A 131 2.73 2.38 0.02
CA ALA A 131 3.40 1.34 -0.77
C ALA A 131 4.34 0.49 0.10
N ARG A 132 5.09 1.12 1.02
CA ARG A 132 5.96 0.38 1.95
C ARG A 132 5.16 -0.47 2.94
N ALA A 133 4.04 0.03 3.46
CA ALA A 133 3.13 -0.76 4.29
C ALA A 133 2.57 -1.97 3.49
N ALA A 134 2.20 -1.75 2.23
CA ALA A 134 1.71 -2.81 1.35
C ALA A 134 2.78 -3.85 1.06
N GLU A 135 4.02 -3.44 0.84
CA GLU A 135 5.17 -4.33 0.67
C GLU A 135 5.40 -5.22 1.89
N ILE A 136 5.36 -4.65 3.10
CA ILE A 136 5.51 -5.40 4.35
C ILE A 136 4.44 -6.51 4.46
N VAL A 137 3.18 -6.17 4.21
CA VAL A 137 2.03 -7.08 4.37
C VAL A 137 1.93 -8.12 3.26
N ARG A 138 2.19 -7.72 2.01
CA ARG A 138 1.99 -8.56 0.82
C ARG A 138 3.22 -9.36 0.44
N VAL A 139 4.41 -8.89 0.79
CA VAL A 139 5.69 -9.44 0.31
C VAL A 139 6.55 -9.88 1.49
N ASP A 140 7.01 -8.95 2.33
CA ASP A 140 8.08 -9.24 3.30
C ASP A 140 7.67 -10.33 4.30
N VAL A 141 6.53 -10.17 4.98
CA VAL A 141 6.08 -11.16 5.98
C VAL A 141 5.67 -12.49 5.33
N PRO A 142 4.83 -12.52 4.27
CA PRO A 142 4.52 -13.77 3.59
C PRO A 142 5.75 -14.53 3.11
N ALA A 143 6.73 -13.85 2.48
CA ALA A 143 7.93 -14.49 1.97
C ALA A 143 8.76 -15.16 3.08
N CYS A 144 8.90 -14.50 4.24
CA CYS A 144 9.57 -15.10 5.40
C CYS A 144 8.87 -16.38 5.87
N LEU A 145 7.54 -16.33 6.03
CA LEU A 145 6.75 -17.46 6.49
C LEU A 145 6.75 -18.61 5.47
N ASP A 146 6.55 -18.30 4.20
CA ASP A 146 6.53 -19.29 3.11
C ASP A 146 7.89 -19.97 2.94
N THR A 147 9.00 -19.22 3.08
CA THR A 147 10.35 -19.78 3.03
C THR A 147 10.58 -20.77 4.17
N TYR A 148 10.13 -20.44 5.39
CA TYR A 148 10.28 -21.33 6.54
C TYR A 148 9.36 -22.56 6.44
N LEU A 149 8.10 -22.39 6.05
CA LEU A 149 7.13 -23.47 5.92
C LEU A 149 7.43 -24.39 4.73
N GLY A 150 8.00 -23.84 3.65
CA GLY A 150 8.39 -24.57 2.44
C GLY A 150 9.77 -25.22 2.49
N ARG A 151 10.47 -25.17 3.63
CA ARG A 151 11.82 -25.72 3.78
C ARG A 151 11.85 -27.23 3.48
N ALA A 152 12.98 -27.72 2.94
CA ALA A 152 13.19 -29.15 2.77
C ALA A 152 13.25 -29.89 4.13
N PRO A 153 12.77 -31.15 4.22
CA PRO A 153 12.87 -31.95 5.46
C PRO A 153 14.31 -32.17 5.95
N SER A 154 15.29 -32.10 5.06
CA SER A 154 16.73 -32.19 5.38
C SER A 154 17.31 -30.92 6.02
N THR A 155 16.58 -29.80 5.98
CA THR A 155 17.03 -28.53 6.57
C THR A 155 16.94 -28.59 8.09
N PRO A 156 18.01 -28.31 8.84
CA PRO A 156 17.96 -28.30 10.30
C PRO A 156 16.93 -27.31 10.82
N ALA A 157 15.91 -27.80 11.54
CA ALA A 157 14.77 -27.00 11.99
C ALA A 157 15.18 -25.82 12.87
N GLU A 158 16.16 -25.99 13.75
CA GLU A 158 16.66 -24.91 14.60
C GLU A 158 17.33 -23.78 13.80
N HIS A 159 18.08 -24.13 12.76
CA HIS A 159 18.73 -23.14 11.91
C HIS A 159 17.69 -22.32 11.15
N ALA A 160 16.70 -22.99 10.53
CA ALA A 160 15.60 -22.34 9.84
C ALA A 160 14.76 -21.46 10.80
N ALA A 161 14.55 -21.91 12.03
CA ALA A 161 13.82 -21.14 13.05
C ALA A 161 14.58 -19.88 13.46
N ARG A 162 15.91 -19.96 13.64
CA ARG A 162 16.75 -18.79 13.93
C ARG A 162 16.72 -17.80 12.78
N GLU A 163 16.82 -18.29 11.54
CA GLU A 163 16.79 -17.44 10.34
C GLU A 163 15.45 -16.71 10.20
N LEU A 164 14.32 -17.43 10.31
CA LEU A 164 12.98 -16.81 10.28
C LEU A 164 12.87 -15.71 11.34
N ARG A 165 13.32 -15.96 12.57
CA ARG A 165 13.27 -14.97 13.64
C ARG A 165 14.07 -13.72 13.28
N THR A 166 15.30 -13.89 12.79
CA THR A 166 16.14 -12.76 12.33
C THR A 166 15.44 -11.96 11.23
N GLN A 167 14.86 -12.63 10.24
CA GLN A 167 14.14 -11.97 9.15
C GLN A 167 12.92 -11.19 9.67
N LEU A 168 12.11 -11.78 10.54
CA LEU A 168 10.96 -11.10 11.15
C LEU A 168 11.39 -9.92 12.04
N GLU A 169 12.52 -10.01 12.74
CA GLU A 169 13.08 -8.89 13.52
C GLU A 169 13.49 -7.72 12.61
N LEU A 170 14.03 -8.01 11.41
CA LEU A 170 14.32 -6.97 10.40
C LEU A 170 13.03 -6.32 9.87
N VAL A 171 11.99 -7.11 9.63
CA VAL A 171 10.68 -6.56 9.21
C VAL A 171 10.05 -5.71 10.32
N VAL A 172 10.16 -6.12 11.59
CA VAL A 172 9.76 -5.30 12.74
C VAL A 172 10.48 -3.96 12.72
N ALA A 173 11.80 -3.95 12.53
CA ALA A 173 12.57 -2.70 12.47
C ALA A 173 12.12 -1.81 11.31
N GLY A 174 11.82 -2.40 10.14
CA GLY A 174 11.27 -1.69 8.99
C GLY A 174 9.88 -1.07 9.26
N ALA A 175 8.99 -1.82 9.92
CA ALA A 175 7.67 -1.33 10.30
C ALA A 175 7.75 -0.20 11.35
N ASP A 176 8.62 -0.34 12.35
CA ASP A 176 8.84 0.69 13.38
C ASP A 176 9.45 1.96 12.76
N GLY A 177 10.37 1.82 11.80
CA GLY A 177 10.92 2.93 11.03
C GLY A 177 9.87 3.64 10.16
N LEU A 178 8.91 2.90 9.61
CA LEU A 178 7.76 3.47 8.90
C LEU A 178 6.83 4.23 9.87
N ALA A 179 6.58 3.68 11.05
CA ALA A 179 5.79 4.35 12.09
C ALA A 179 6.42 5.64 12.62
N ALA A 180 7.76 5.71 12.68
CA ALA A 180 8.46 6.94 13.03
C ALA A 180 8.32 8.05 11.97
N GLN A 181 8.14 7.68 10.69
CA GLN A 181 7.97 8.61 9.57
C GLN A 181 6.53 9.12 9.41
N VAL A 182 5.58 8.56 10.15
CA VAL A 182 4.19 9.06 10.22
C VAL A 182 3.92 9.48 11.67
N PRO A 183 4.24 10.75 12.03
CA PRO A 183 4.03 11.26 13.37
C PRO A 183 2.55 11.20 13.78
N ASP A 184 2.32 11.00 15.07
CA ASP A 184 0.99 11.09 15.64
C ASP A 184 0.53 12.56 15.65
N VAL A 185 -0.48 12.84 14.84
CA VAL A 185 -1.06 14.17 14.68
C VAL A 185 -1.60 14.72 16.01
N HIS A 186 -2.13 13.86 16.87
CA HIS A 186 -2.67 14.25 18.17
C HIS A 186 -1.55 14.62 19.15
N ALA A 187 -0.44 13.87 19.13
CA ALA A 187 0.75 14.21 19.91
C ALA A 187 1.31 15.57 19.49
N GLN A 188 1.43 15.81 18.17
CA GLN A 188 1.92 17.07 17.62
C GLN A 188 1.05 18.26 18.06
N ARG A 189 -0.28 18.12 17.99
CA ARG A 189 -1.22 19.17 18.40
C ARG A 189 -1.17 19.46 19.91
N ALA A 190 -0.98 18.43 20.74
CA ALA A 190 -0.83 18.61 22.18
C ALA A 190 0.48 19.33 22.54
N GLU A 191 1.57 19.02 21.84
CA GLU A 191 2.84 19.72 21.99
C GLU A 191 2.75 21.18 21.56
N ASP A 192 2.12 21.46 20.43
CA ASP A 192 1.93 22.83 19.93
C ASP A 192 1.06 23.66 20.88
N LEU A 193 -0.02 23.08 21.41
CA LEU A 193 -0.84 23.72 22.45
C LEU A 193 -0.02 24.00 23.71
N THR A 194 0.84 23.07 24.12
CA THR A 194 1.72 23.24 25.30
C THR A 194 2.75 24.34 25.07
N ARG A 195 3.37 24.39 23.88
CA ARG A 195 4.30 25.47 23.49
C ARG A 195 3.61 26.82 23.48
N GLU A 196 2.41 26.89 22.92
CA GLU A 196 1.63 28.13 22.85
C GLU A 196 1.17 28.60 24.23
N MET A 197 0.75 27.69 25.13
CA MET A 197 0.44 28.02 26.52
C MET A 197 1.65 28.55 27.27
N ARG A 198 2.83 27.94 27.08
CA ARG A 198 4.09 28.38 27.69
C ARG A 198 4.48 29.77 27.20
N ARG A 199 4.43 30.00 25.89
CA ARG A 199 4.74 31.29 25.27
C ARG A 199 3.85 32.43 25.78
N ARG A 200 2.59 32.15 26.06
CA ARG A 200 1.63 33.11 26.65
C ARG A 200 1.82 33.37 28.15
N HIS A 201 2.49 32.49 28.89
CA HIS A 201 2.78 32.69 30.32
C HIS A 201 4.18 33.29 30.58
N GLU A 202 5.08 33.24 29.59
CA GLU A 202 6.45 33.76 29.68
C GLU A 202 6.63 35.16 29.06
N GLY A 203 5.57 35.77 28.52
CA GLY A 203 5.55 37.13 27.94
C GLY A 203 4.50 38.01 28.59
#